data_AF-A0A931RP95-F1
#
_entry.id   AF-A0A931RP95-F1
#
_cell.length_a   1.000
_cell.length_b   1.000
_cell.length_c   1.000
_cell.angle_alpha   90.00
_cell.angle_beta   90.00
_cell.angle_gamma   90.00
#
_symmetry.space_group_name_H-M   'P 1'
#
loop_
_entity.id
_entity.type
_entity.pdbx_description
1 polymer ?
#
loop_
_entity_poly.entity_id
_entity_poly.type
_entity_poly.pdbx_seq_one_letter_code
_entity_poly.pdbx_strand_id
1 'polypeptide(L)'
;MPKINEEQLISAIKQLKEIKPRKEWVLLAKSEIFEGAVKNRFKSARRPFSKGKMAGILDVISVFAGQKKLAYAAATLALMLVGIFGFAQYTVPGDFLFPVKKATEQSQTVLTRGNNLKNSVDNYNRRVQDLVKVVKEKREGNIPSAISEVKQSMAEAVKSLTAAVSQKSKDIKEIAIEVKKLEDNKKQLETLGIDISSGEEAEEFGNILSALVESEIKNLEEAILAEEQEAELEAIIELYNSKKFAEALEKILLINNIEE
;
A
#
# COMPACT_ATOMS: atom_id res chain seq x y z
N MET A 1 -14.52 29.29 87.40
CA MET A 1 -15.21 28.99 86.12
C MET A 1 -16.29 27.95 86.41
N PRO A 2 -17.56 28.21 86.08
CA PRO A 2 -18.64 27.25 86.34
C PRO A 2 -18.48 26.00 85.47
N LYS A 3 -18.59 24.81 86.07
CA LYS A 3 -18.59 23.52 85.37
C LYS A 3 -19.93 23.35 84.66
N ILE A 4 -19.91 23.22 83.34
CA ILE A 4 -21.11 22.96 82.53
C ILE A 4 -21.54 21.51 82.78
N ASN A 5 -22.82 21.29 83.05
CA ASN A 5 -23.42 19.97 83.27
C ASN A 5 -23.64 19.24 81.93
N GLU A 6 -23.53 17.91 81.89
CA GLU A 6 -23.58 17.10 80.66
C GLU A 6 -24.87 17.29 79.87
N GLU A 7 -26.02 17.45 80.54
CA GLU A 7 -27.30 17.71 79.86
C GLU A 7 -27.31 19.06 79.14
N GLN A 8 -26.66 20.08 79.71
CA GLN A 8 -26.54 21.40 79.08
C GLN A 8 -25.60 21.34 77.88
N LEU A 9 -24.54 20.53 77.94
CA LEU A 9 -23.63 20.28 76.83
C LEU A 9 -24.34 19.57 75.67
N ILE A 10 -25.14 18.54 75.98
CA ILE A 10 -25.91 17.79 74.98
C ILE A 10 -26.96 18.68 74.30
N SER A 11 -27.64 19.52 75.08
CA SER A 11 -28.59 20.52 74.56
C SER A 11 -27.91 21.51 73.61
N ALA A 12 -26.75 22.05 73.99
CA ALA A 12 -25.98 22.98 73.17
C ALA A 12 -25.49 22.33 71.86
N ILE A 13 -25.05 21.07 71.90
CA ILE A 13 -24.63 20.32 70.70
C ILE A 13 -25.83 20.07 69.76
N LYS A 14 -27.02 19.77 70.31
CA LYS A 14 -28.23 19.62 69.49
C LYS A 14 -28.61 20.93 68.79
N GLN A 15 -28.53 22.07 69.49
CA GLN A 15 -28.79 23.39 68.90
C GLN A 15 -27.76 23.74 67.80
N LEU A 16 -26.48 23.40 67.99
CA LEU A 16 -25.44 23.64 66.98
C LEU A 16 -25.68 22.83 65.69
N LYS A 17 -26.33 21.66 65.78
CA LYS A 17 -26.62 20.81 64.62
C LYS A 17 -27.74 21.38 63.73
N GLU A 18 -28.61 22.21 64.29
CA GLU A 18 -29.69 22.88 63.54
C GLU A 18 -29.22 24.17 62.84
N ILE A 19 -28.10 24.74 63.27
CA ILE A 19 -27.52 25.92 62.63
C ILE A 19 -26.91 25.50 61.28
N LYS A 20 -27.58 25.89 60.19
CA LYS A 20 -27.03 25.69 58.84
C LYS A 20 -25.69 26.43 58.71
N PRO A 21 -24.63 25.78 58.21
CA PRO A 21 -23.35 26.43 58.02
C PRO A 21 -23.49 27.58 57.02
N ARG A 22 -22.81 28.70 57.31
CA ARG A 22 -22.84 29.88 56.44
C ARG A 22 -22.32 29.49 55.06
N LYS A 23 -23.02 29.91 54.00
CA LYS A 23 -22.70 29.50 52.62
C LYS A 23 -21.25 29.75 52.24
N GLU A 24 -20.65 30.84 52.72
CA GLU A 24 -19.24 31.19 52.48
C GLU A 24 -18.27 30.18 53.08
N TRP A 25 -18.55 29.66 54.28
CA TRP A 25 -17.72 28.63 54.91
C TRP A 25 -17.82 27.29 54.19
N VAL A 26 -19.02 26.93 53.72
CA VAL A 26 -19.21 25.72 52.90
C VAL A 26 -18.50 25.85 51.55
N LEU A 27 -18.53 27.03 50.94
CA LEU A 27 -17.81 27.31 49.69
C LEU A 27 -16.30 27.26 49.89
N LEU A 28 -15.78 27.85 50.98
CA LEU A 28 -14.36 27.78 51.33
C LEU A 28 -13.90 26.35 51.63
N ALA A 29 -14.64 25.61 52.44
CA ALA A 29 -14.32 24.20 52.73
C ALA A 29 -14.38 23.35 51.46
N LYS A 30 -15.35 23.60 50.58
CA LYS A 30 -15.44 22.91 49.28
C LYS A 30 -14.27 23.32 48.38
N SER A 31 -13.91 24.59 48.28
CA SER A 31 -12.75 25.01 47.49
C SER A 31 -11.46 24.45 48.04
N GLU A 32 -11.28 24.35 49.37
CA GLU A 32 -10.06 23.85 49.99
C GLU A 32 -9.93 22.32 49.89
N ILE A 33 -11.04 21.58 50.00
CA ILE A 33 -11.09 20.13 49.75
C ILE A 33 -10.84 19.83 48.26
N PHE A 34 -11.48 20.57 47.35
CA PHE A 34 -11.30 20.36 45.92
C PHE A 34 -9.94 20.86 45.42
N GLU A 35 -9.43 22.00 45.88
CA GLU A 35 -8.09 22.48 45.53
C GLU A 35 -6.99 21.61 46.15
N GLY A 36 -7.17 21.10 47.38
CA GLY A 36 -6.27 20.13 48.00
C GLY A 36 -6.24 18.80 47.24
N ALA A 37 -7.39 18.32 46.76
CA ALA A 37 -7.51 17.13 45.92
C ALA A 37 -6.95 17.33 44.50
N VAL A 38 -7.01 18.55 43.96
CA VAL A 38 -6.48 18.90 42.62
C VAL A 38 -4.97 19.18 42.69
N LYS A 39 -4.46 19.88 43.71
CA LYS A 39 -3.00 20.13 43.89
C LYS A 39 -2.20 18.85 44.07
N ASN A 40 -2.77 17.82 44.70
CA ASN A 40 -2.09 16.52 44.85
C ASN A 40 -2.18 15.63 43.60
N ARG A 41 -3.04 15.93 42.61
CA ARG A 41 -3.03 15.27 41.30
C ARG A 41 -2.19 16.01 40.24
N PHE A 42 -1.92 17.30 40.42
CA PHE A 42 -1.17 18.13 39.46
C PHE A 42 0.31 18.36 39.81
N LYS A 43 0.84 17.78 40.90
CA LYS A 43 2.28 17.82 41.22
C LYS A 43 3.14 16.78 40.46
N SER A 44 2.53 15.84 39.72
CA SER A 44 3.28 14.91 38.85
C SER A 44 3.48 15.40 37.41
N ALA A 45 3.00 16.61 37.06
CA ALA A 45 2.97 17.11 35.68
C ALA A 45 3.75 18.40 35.45
N ARG A 46 4.95 18.53 36.03
CA ARG A 46 5.95 19.50 35.55
C ARG A 46 7.29 18.79 35.31
N ARG A 47 7.35 18.02 34.22
CA ARG A 47 8.61 17.84 33.50
C ARG A 47 8.73 19.03 32.54
N PRO A 48 9.85 19.73 32.49
CA PRO A 48 10.04 20.81 31.53
C PRO A 48 9.97 20.21 30.13
N PHE A 49 9.03 20.69 29.31
CA PHE A 49 8.97 20.41 27.89
C PHE A 49 10.29 20.85 27.27
N SER A 50 11.16 19.88 26.98
CA SER A 50 12.30 20.06 26.10
C SER A 50 11.77 20.41 24.73
N LYS A 51 11.90 21.69 24.35
CA LYS A 51 11.69 22.16 22.98
C LYS A 51 12.67 21.44 22.08
N GLY A 52 12.19 20.46 21.31
CA GLY A 52 13.02 19.85 20.29
C GLY A 52 12.53 18.50 19.81
N LYS A 53 11.68 18.55 18.78
CA LYS A 53 11.49 17.52 17.75
C LYS A 53 10.54 16.34 18.11
N MET A 54 9.57 16.17 17.21
CA MET A 54 8.65 15.04 17.04
C MET A 54 7.57 14.83 18.11
N ALA A 55 6.57 15.70 18.12
CA ALA A 55 5.22 15.37 18.61
C ALA A 55 4.52 14.46 17.57
N GLY A 56 5.04 13.25 17.36
CA GLY A 56 4.51 12.29 16.41
C GLY A 56 4.29 10.95 17.10
N ILE A 57 3.04 10.46 17.10
CA ILE A 57 2.53 9.11 17.46
C ILE A 57 2.90 8.59 18.88
N LEU A 58 4.11 8.82 19.37
CA LEU A 58 4.66 8.48 20.68
C LEU A 58 3.98 9.21 21.84
N ASP A 59 3.51 10.45 21.64
CA ASP A 59 2.73 11.15 22.68
C ASP A 59 1.37 10.49 22.92
N VAL A 60 0.75 9.93 21.88
CA VAL A 60 -0.50 9.15 22.02
C VAL A 60 -0.23 7.85 22.79
N ILE A 61 0.93 7.21 22.56
CA ILE A 61 1.35 6.00 23.27
C ILE A 61 1.54 6.27 24.78
N SER A 62 1.99 7.47 25.16
CA SER A 62 2.21 7.82 26.57
C SER A 62 0.92 7.90 27.41
N VAL A 63 -0.22 8.26 26.79
CA VAL A 63 -1.54 8.30 27.44
C VAL A 63 -2.07 6.89 27.72
N PHE A 64 -1.73 5.91 26.86
CA PHE A 64 -2.08 4.50 27.08
C PHE A 64 -1.13 3.78 28.06
N ALA A 65 0.10 4.28 28.25
CA ALA A 65 1.10 3.68 29.12
C ALA A 65 0.73 3.69 30.63
N GLY A 66 -0.20 4.55 31.05
CA GLY A 66 -0.70 4.57 32.44
C GLY A 66 -1.57 3.35 32.81
N GLN A 67 -2.12 2.66 31.81
CA GLN A 67 -2.91 1.45 32.00
C GLN A 67 -2.13 0.26 31.43
N LYS A 68 -1.24 -0.31 32.24
CA LYS A 68 -0.38 -1.46 31.85
C LYS A 68 -1.16 -2.57 31.13
N LYS A 69 -2.42 -2.81 31.52
CA LYS A 69 -3.33 -3.76 30.86
C LYS A 69 -3.65 -3.38 29.41
N LEU A 70 -3.90 -2.11 29.11
CA LEU A 70 -4.11 -1.62 27.75
C LEU A 70 -2.81 -1.65 26.94
N ALA A 71 -1.67 -1.29 27.55
CA ALA A 71 -0.37 -1.35 26.88
C ALA A 71 -0.02 -2.80 26.47
N TYR A 72 -0.23 -3.78 27.36
CA TYR A 72 -0.05 -5.18 27.01
C TYR A 72 -1.06 -5.65 25.96
N ALA A 73 -2.35 -5.33 26.08
CA ALA A 73 -3.34 -5.70 25.08
C ALA A 73 -3.01 -5.11 23.69
N ALA A 74 -2.60 -3.84 23.64
CA ALA A 74 -2.17 -3.18 22.41
C ALA A 74 -0.88 -3.82 21.85
N ALA A 75 0.09 -4.16 22.69
CA ALA A 75 1.31 -4.84 22.27
C ALA A 75 1.04 -6.25 21.71
N THR A 76 0.17 -7.03 22.36
CA THR A 76 -0.22 -8.36 21.88
C THR A 76 -1.01 -8.26 20.58
N LEU A 77 -1.91 -7.29 20.46
CA LEU A 77 -2.63 -7.02 19.22
C LEU A 77 -1.65 -6.62 18.11
N ALA A 78 -0.69 -5.73 18.39
CA ALA A 78 0.32 -5.34 17.42
C ALA A 78 1.17 -6.54 16.97
N LEU A 79 1.60 -7.41 17.89
CA LEU A 79 2.31 -8.65 17.56
C LEU A 79 1.47 -9.60 16.70
N MET A 80 0.19 -9.77 17.02
CA MET A 80 -0.72 -10.59 16.21
C MET A 80 -0.89 -10.00 14.81
N LEU A 81 -1.08 -8.69 14.68
CA LEU A 81 -1.19 -8.02 13.39
C LEU A 81 0.09 -8.18 12.57
N VAL A 82 1.26 -7.92 13.17
CA VAL A 82 2.57 -8.13 12.52
C VAL A 82 2.72 -9.58 12.06
N GLY A 83 2.30 -10.55 12.88
CA GLY A 83 2.26 -11.96 12.51
C GLY A 83 1.38 -12.20 11.28
N ILE A 84 0.12 -11.76 11.30
CA ILE A 84 -0.84 -11.95 10.19
C ILE A 84 -0.30 -11.34 8.89
N PHE A 85 0.18 -10.08 8.94
CA PHE A 85 0.73 -9.42 7.76
C PHE A 85 2.03 -10.06 7.27
N GLY A 86 2.90 -10.50 8.18
CA GLY A 86 4.13 -11.21 7.84
C GLY A 86 3.87 -12.55 7.16
N PHE A 87 2.95 -13.35 7.69
CA PHE A 87 2.58 -14.64 7.08
C PHE A 87 1.82 -14.48 5.77
N ALA A 88 1.01 -13.42 5.61
CA ALA A 88 0.28 -13.15 4.38
C ALA A 88 1.22 -12.99 3.17
N GLN A 89 2.43 -12.45 3.34
CA GLN A 89 3.40 -12.28 2.24
C GLN A 89 3.80 -13.61 1.57
N TYR A 90 3.70 -14.73 2.28
CA TYR A 90 4.06 -16.05 1.75
C TYR A 90 2.91 -16.78 1.07
N THR A 91 1.69 -16.21 1.10
CA THR A 91 0.51 -16.83 0.51
C THR A 91 0.45 -16.69 -1.00
N VAL A 92 -0.25 -17.64 -1.62
CA VAL A 92 -0.54 -17.70 -3.05
C VAL A 92 -2.06 -17.64 -3.27
N PRO A 93 -2.53 -17.29 -4.49
CA PRO A 93 -3.96 -17.29 -4.81
C PRO A 93 -4.65 -18.59 -4.38
N GLY A 94 -5.81 -18.47 -3.73
CA GLY A 94 -6.55 -19.60 -3.15
C GLY A 94 -6.23 -19.88 -1.68
N ASP A 95 -5.16 -19.33 -1.11
CA ASP A 95 -4.88 -19.40 0.33
C ASP A 95 -5.77 -18.43 1.14
N PHE A 96 -6.06 -18.78 2.39
CA PHE A 96 -6.93 -17.97 3.28
C PHE A 96 -6.44 -16.52 3.49
N LEU A 97 -5.12 -16.30 3.63
CA LEU A 97 -4.56 -14.96 3.84
C LEU A 97 -4.16 -14.23 2.54
N PHE A 98 -4.45 -14.81 1.37
CA PHE A 98 -4.16 -14.16 0.09
C PHE A 98 -4.88 -12.82 -0.11
N PRO A 99 -6.14 -12.63 0.30
CA PRO A 99 -6.79 -11.32 0.23
C PRO A 99 -6.04 -10.25 1.03
N VAL A 100 -5.42 -10.63 2.15
CA VAL A 100 -4.60 -9.72 2.96
C VAL A 100 -3.35 -9.31 2.17
N LYS A 101 -2.65 -10.26 1.55
CA LYS A 101 -1.51 -9.99 0.65
C LYS A 101 -1.93 -9.02 -0.46
N LYS A 102 -2.98 -9.35 -1.21
CA LYS A 102 -3.49 -8.54 -2.33
C LYS A 102 -3.82 -7.11 -1.90
N ALA A 103 -4.50 -6.93 -0.77
CA ALA A 103 -4.82 -5.60 -0.24
C ALA A 103 -3.56 -4.81 0.14
N THR A 104 -2.56 -5.45 0.75
CA THR A 104 -1.30 -4.77 1.09
C THR A 104 -0.50 -4.37 -0.15
N GLU A 105 -0.50 -5.19 -1.19
CA GLU A 105 0.16 -4.89 -2.46
C GLU A 105 -0.52 -3.73 -3.20
N GLN A 106 -1.85 -3.73 -3.26
CA GLN A 106 -2.63 -2.64 -3.85
C GLN A 106 -2.48 -1.33 -3.06
N SER A 107 -2.37 -1.38 -1.73
CA SER A 107 -2.13 -0.17 -0.95
C SER A 107 -0.73 0.41 -1.19
N GLN A 108 0.27 -0.43 -1.44
CA GLN A 108 1.61 0.05 -1.77
C GLN A 108 1.61 0.78 -3.10
N THR A 109 0.92 0.28 -4.13
CA THR A 109 0.86 0.92 -5.45
C THR A 109 0.18 2.29 -5.44
N VAL A 110 -0.76 2.54 -4.51
CA VAL A 110 -1.36 3.87 -4.32
C VAL A 110 -0.40 4.86 -3.65
N LEU A 111 0.47 4.38 -2.76
CA LEU A 111 1.41 5.21 -2.00
C LEU A 111 2.68 5.50 -2.81
N THR A 112 3.16 4.54 -3.59
CA THR A 112 4.17 4.80 -4.63
C THR A 112 3.48 5.50 -5.78
N ARG A 113 3.70 6.81 -5.90
CA ARG A 113 3.25 7.69 -7.00
C ARG A 113 3.92 7.31 -8.35
N GLY A 114 3.89 6.03 -8.70
CA GLY A 114 4.50 5.45 -9.89
C GLY A 114 3.55 5.43 -11.08
N ASN A 115 4.09 5.16 -12.27
CA ASN A 115 3.34 5.00 -13.51
C ASN A 115 2.32 3.84 -13.40
N ASN A 116 1.08 4.08 -13.84
CA ASN A 116 0.00 3.08 -13.88
C ASN A 116 0.37 1.85 -14.73
N LEU A 117 1.13 2.04 -15.81
CA LEU A 117 1.62 0.93 -16.64
C LEU A 117 2.59 0.05 -15.85
N LYS A 118 3.64 0.65 -15.28
CA LYS A 118 4.62 -0.10 -14.47
C LYS A 118 3.96 -0.85 -13.31
N ASN A 119 3.06 -0.21 -12.59
CA ASN A 119 2.37 -0.82 -11.45
C ASN A 119 1.51 -2.04 -11.87
N SER A 120 0.84 -1.98 -13.03
CA SER A 120 0.03 -3.08 -13.53
C SER A 120 0.89 -4.22 -14.09
N VAL A 121 1.99 -3.92 -14.78
CA VAL A 121 2.97 -4.92 -15.23
C VAL A 121 3.64 -5.60 -14.03
N ASP A 122 4.01 -4.86 -13.00
CA ASP A 122 4.59 -5.43 -11.77
C ASP A 122 3.58 -6.32 -11.03
N ASN A 123 2.29 -5.97 -11.02
CA ASN A 123 1.23 -6.83 -10.48
C ASN A 123 1.12 -8.13 -11.28
N TYR A 124 1.10 -8.05 -12.62
CA TYR A 124 1.08 -9.23 -13.49
C TYR A 124 2.28 -10.14 -13.24
N ASN A 125 3.49 -9.59 -13.19
CA ASN A 125 4.72 -10.33 -12.86
C ASN A 125 4.60 -11.07 -11.52
N ARG A 126 4.08 -10.41 -10.47
CA ARG A 126 3.85 -11.07 -9.17
C ARG A 126 2.86 -12.22 -9.26
N ARG A 127 1.77 -12.08 -10.04
CA ARG A 127 0.81 -13.19 -10.23
C ARG A 127 1.41 -14.33 -11.02
N VAL A 128 2.25 -14.06 -12.01
CA VAL A 128 3.01 -15.10 -12.73
C VAL A 128 3.94 -15.83 -11.76
N GLN A 129 4.68 -15.11 -10.91
CA GLN A 129 5.52 -15.72 -9.88
C GLN A 129 4.72 -16.53 -8.85
N ASP A 130 3.55 -16.05 -8.44
CA ASP A 130 2.65 -16.79 -7.55
C ASP A 130 2.19 -18.11 -8.21
N LEU A 131 1.86 -18.09 -9.51
CA LEU A 131 1.50 -19.29 -10.27
C LEU A 131 2.69 -20.24 -10.44
N VAL A 132 3.87 -19.73 -10.78
CA VAL A 132 5.13 -20.52 -10.84
C VAL A 132 5.37 -21.21 -9.50
N LYS A 133 5.19 -20.49 -8.38
CA LYS A 133 5.33 -21.03 -7.03
C LYS A 133 4.30 -22.13 -6.75
N VAL A 134 3.04 -21.92 -7.12
CA VAL A 134 1.96 -22.92 -6.98
C VAL A 134 2.31 -24.21 -7.74
N VAL A 135 2.79 -24.10 -8.97
CA VAL A 135 3.21 -25.25 -9.80
C VAL A 135 4.41 -25.97 -9.18
N LYS A 136 5.45 -25.21 -8.79
CA LYS A 136 6.68 -25.76 -8.20
C LYS A 136 6.42 -26.47 -6.86
N GLU A 137 5.54 -25.90 -6.04
CA GLU A 137 5.15 -26.44 -4.74
C GLU A 137 4.04 -27.51 -4.84
N LYS A 138 3.59 -27.86 -6.05
CA LYS A 138 2.53 -28.87 -6.30
C LYS A 138 1.23 -28.57 -5.56
N ARG A 139 0.87 -27.30 -5.41
CA ARG A 139 -0.38 -26.87 -4.77
C ARG A 139 -1.55 -26.92 -5.75
N GLU A 140 -1.92 -28.12 -6.19
CA GLU A 140 -2.90 -28.31 -7.27
C GLU A 140 -4.24 -27.60 -7.02
N GLY A 141 -4.70 -27.57 -5.77
CA GLY A 141 -5.94 -26.87 -5.37
C GLY A 141 -5.91 -25.35 -5.59
N ASN A 142 -4.72 -24.74 -5.68
CA ASN A 142 -4.53 -23.31 -5.86
C ASN A 142 -4.35 -22.92 -7.35
N ILE A 143 -4.08 -23.88 -8.24
CA ILE A 143 -3.81 -23.62 -9.67
C ILE A 143 -4.94 -22.84 -10.34
N PRO A 144 -6.23 -23.20 -10.20
CA PRO A 144 -7.31 -22.46 -10.87
C PRO A 144 -7.40 -21.00 -10.42
N SER A 145 -7.27 -20.76 -9.12
CA SER A 145 -7.26 -19.40 -8.55
C SER A 145 -6.04 -18.60 -9.02
N ALA A 146 -4.87 -19.22 -9.10
CA ALA A 146 -3.65 -18.57 -9.57
C ALA A 146 -3.73 -18.22 -11.06
N ILE A 147 -4.26 -19.11 -11.91
CA ILE A 147 -4.52 -18.80 -13.32
C ILE A 147 -5.51 -17.64 -13.46
N SER A 148 -6.58 -17.62 -12.66
CA SER A 148 -7.57 -16.54 -12.69
C SER A 148 -6.94 -15.18 -12.34
N GLU A 149 -6.08 -15.12 -11.32
CA GLU A 149 -5.39 -13.88 -10.93
C GLU A 149 -4.38 -13.44 -11.99
N VAL A 150 -3.70 -14.38 -12.66
CA VAL A 150 -2.81 -14.06 -13.79
C VAL A 150 -3.60 -13.48 -14.96
N LYS A 151 -4.73 -14.07 -15.34
CA LYS A 151 -5.61 -13.53 -16.40
C LYS A 151 -6.12 -12.12 -16.06
N GLN A 152 -6.60 -11.93 -14.83
CA GLN A 152 -7.09 -10.62 -14.39
C GLN A 152 -5.97 -9.57 -14.43
N SER A 153 -4.79 -9.89 -13.90
CA SER A 153 -3.66 -8.96 -13.90
C SER A 153 -3.11 -8.68 -15.30
N MET A 154 -3.20 -9.64 -16.23
CA MET A 154 -2.89 -9.41 -17.65
C MET A 154 -3.86 -8.40 -18.27
N ALA A 155 -5.17 -8.56 -18.05
CA ALA A 155 -6.17 -7.61 -18.53
C ALA A 155 -5.91 -6.19 -18.01
N GLU A 156 -5.56 -6.06 -16.73
CA GLU A 156 -5.20 -4.77 -16.12
C GLU A 156 -3.94 -4.15 -16.74
N ALA A 157 -2.92 -4.96 -17.05
CA ALA A 157 -1.69 -4.52 -17.71
C ALA A 157 -1.94 -4.08 -19.15
N VAL A 158 -2.70 -4.86 -19.93
CA VAL A 158 -3.08 -4.52 -21.31
C VAL A 158 -3.86 -3.22 -21.34
N LYS A 159 -4.87 -3.05 -20.47
CA LYS A 159 -5.63 -1.81 -20.36
C LYS A 159 -4.76 -0.60 -20.02
N SER A 160 -3.78 -0.79 -19.14
CA SER A 160 -2.84 0.28 -18.76
C SER A 160 -1.88 0.62 -19.90
N LEU A 161 -1.49 -0.37 -20.71
CA LEU A 161 -0.71 -0.18 -21.94
C LEU A 161 -1.51 0.59 -22.98
N THR A 162 -2.78 0.23 -23.22
CA THR A 162 -3.69 0.97 -24.11
C THR A 162 -3.75 2.44 -23.71
N ALA A 163 -3.88 2.71 -22.40
CA ALA A 163 -3.92 4.07 -21.88
C ALA A 163 -2.60 4.83 -22.08
N ALA A 164 -1.46 4.17 -21.85
CA ALA A 164 -0.13 4.78 -22.05
C ALA A 164 0.13 5.13 -23.51
N VAL A 165 -0.16 4.20 -24.43
CA VAL A 165 -0.05 4.41 -25.89
C VAL A 165 -0.99 5.53 -26.36
N SER A 166 -2.25 5.52 -25.92
CA SER A 166 -3.26 6.52 -26.31
C SER A 166 -2.91 7.93 -25.84
N GLN A 167 -2.27 8.06 -24.67
CA GLN A 167 -1.88 9.36 -24.12
C GLN A 167 -0.67 9.98 -24.84
N LYS A 168 -0.09 9.30 -25.85
CA LYS A 168 1.16 9.68 -26.51
C LYS A 168 2.22 10.10 -25.48
N SER A 169 2.32 9.36 -24.38
CA SER A 169 3.39 9.61 -23.43
C SER A 169 4.70 9.39 -24.17
N LYS A 170 5.50 10.45 -24.31
CA LYS A 170 6.75 10.46 -25.10
C LYS A 170 7.83 9.47 -24.64
N ASP A 171 7.58 8.67 -23.60
CA ASP A 171 8.49 7.65 -23.10
C ASP A 171 8.22 6.27 -23.72
N ILE A 172 8.40 6.19 -25.04
CA ILE A 172 8.40 4.92 -25.77
C ILE A 172 9.46 3.95 -25.22
N LYS A 173 10.56 4.49 -24.67
CA LYS A 173 11.57 3.73 -23.91
C LYS A 173 10.94 3.00 -22.72
N GLU A 174 10.11 3.67 -21.91
CA GLU A 174 9.44 3.05 -20.76
C GLU A 174 8.40 2.02 -21.21
N ILE A 175 7.62 2.34 -22.24
CA ILE A 175 6.63 1.40 -22.81
C ILE A 175 7.31 0.12 -23.27
N ALA A 176 8.40 0.19 -24.05
CA ALA A 176 9.07 -1.01 -24.54
C ALA A 176 9.68 -1.85 -23.42
N ILE A 177 10.23 -1.23 -22.37
CA ILE A 177 10.75 -1.94 -21.19
C ILE A 177 9.63 -2.75 -20.53
N GLU A 178 8.45 -2.17 -20.34
CA GLU A 178 7.33 -2.86 -19.72
C GLU A 178 6.71 -3.91 -20.66
N VAL A 179 6.67 -3.66 -21.98
CA VAL A 179 6.24 -4.66 -22.99
C VAL A 179 7.15 -5.89 -22.99
N LYS A 180 8.48 -5.68 -22.91
CA LYS A 180 9.45 -6.78 -22.81
C LYS A 180 9.17 -7.65 -21.58
N LYS A 181 8.91 -7.04 -20.41
CA LYS A 181 8.56 -7.81 -19.20
C LYS A 181 7.27 -8.61 -19.37
N LEU A 182 6.26 -8.06 -20.04
CA LEU A 182 5.02 -8.78 -20.33
C LEU A 182 5.29 -10.01 -21.20
N GLU A 183 6.13 -9.87 -22.23
CA GLU A 183 6.50 -10.97 -23.10
C GLU A 183 7.37 -12.02 -22.40
N ASP A 184 8.32 -11.61 -21.58
CA ASP A 184 9.15 -12.52 -20.78
C ASP A 184 8.30 -13.34 -19.80
N ASN A 185 7.34 -12.70 -19.14
CA ASN A 185 6.38 -13.37 -18.27
C ASN A 185 5.50 -14.36 -19.05
N LYS A 186 5.07 -14.00 -20.26
CA LYS A 186 4.33 -14.90 -21.14
C LYS A 186 5.17 -16.13 -21.51
N LYS A 187 6.42 -15.93 -21.93
CA LYS A 187 7.38 -17.01 -22.24
C LYS A 187 7.59 -17.93 -21.03
N GLN A 188 7.70 -17.38 -19.82
CA GLN A 188 7.80 -18.18 -18.60
C GLN A 188 6.58 -19.09 -18.39
N LEU A 189 5.37 -18.59 -18.64
CA LEU A 189 4.15 -19.37 -18.51
C LEU A 189 4.04 -20.48 -19.57
N GLU A 190 4.45 -20.19 -20.80
CA GLU A 190 4.54 -21.18 -21.88
C GLU A 190 5.50 -22.33 -21.52
N THR A 191 6.65 -22.03 -20.89
CA THR A 191 7.57 -23.08 -20.41
C THR A 191 6.98 -23.98 -19.32
N LEU A 192 5.95 -23.49 -18.61
CA LEU A 192 5.20 -24.27 -17.63
C LEU A 192 4.01 -25.03 -18.24
N GLY A 193 3.82 -24.95 -19.57
CA GLY A 193 2.68 -25.55 -20.27
C GLY A 193 1.35 -24.85 -19.98
N ILE A 194 1.39 -23.62 -19.48
CA ILE A 194 0.21 -22.82 -19.16
C ILE A 194 -0.02 -21.85 -20.31
N ASP A 195 -0.98 -22.18 -21.17
CA ASP A 195 -1.34 -21.28 -22.26
C ASP A 195 -2.31 -20.20 -21.76
N ILE A 196 -1.79 -18.98 -21.64
CA ILE A 196 -2.58 -17.76 -21.37
C ILE A 196 -2.65 -16.88 -22.63
N SER A 197 -2.15 -17.39 -23.75
CA SER A 197 -2.13 -16.71 -25.05
C SER A 197 -3.47 -16.80 -25.78
N SER A 198 -4.37 -17.65 -25.30
CA SER A 198 -5.73 -17.79 -25.82
C SER A 198 -6.70 -16.96 -24.99
N GLY A 199 -7.05 -15.77 -25.48
CA GLY A 199 -7.97 -14.85 -24.83
C GLY A 199 -8.09 -13.51 -25.55
N GLU A 200 -9.17 -12.79 -25.28
CA GLU A 200 -9.42 -11.44 -25.81
C GLU A 200 -8.28 -10.48 -25.42
N GLU A 201 -7.69 -10.65 -24.23
CA GLU A 201 -6.60 -9.83 -23.73
C GLU A 201 -5.30 -10.04 -24.52
N ALA A 202 -5.04 -11.26 -24.96
CA ALA A 202 -3.84 -11.58 -25.74
C ALA A 202 -3.94 -11.04 -27.17
N GLU A 203 -5.14 -11.05 -27.75
CA GLU A 203 -5.41 -10.41 -29.04
C GLU A 203 -5.34 -8.88 -28.93
N GLU A 204 -5.95 -8.29 -27.89
CA GLU A 204 -5.89 -6.85 -27.62
C GLU A 204 -4.44 -6.39 -27.45
N PHE A 205 -3.64 -7.13 -26.68
CA PHE A 205 -2.20 -6.88 -26.52
C PHE A 205 -1.46 -6.84 -27.86
N GLY A 206 -1.67 -7.85 -28.71
CA GLY A 206 -1.07 -7.89 -30.04
C GLY A 206 -1.49 -6.72 -30.93
N ASN A 207 -2.77 -6.35 -30.91
CA ASN A 207 -3.30 -5.24 -31.70
C ASN A 207 -2.73 -3.88 -31.26
N ILE A 208 -2.62 -3.64 -29.95
CA ILE A 208 -2.03 -2.41 -29.40
C ILE A 208 -0.56 -2.29 -29.81
N LEU A 209 0.20 -3.39 -29.70
CA LEU A 209 1.60 -3.39 -30.09
C LEU A 209 1.77 -3.18 -31.59
N SER A 210 0.94 -3.83 -32.42
CA SER A 210 0.94 -3.63 -33.86
C SER A 210 0.74 -2.14 -34.20
N ALA A 211 -0.29 -1.52 -33.64
CA ALA A 211 -0.59 -0.11 -33.90
C ALA A 211 0.53 0.82 -33.43
N LEU A 212 1.15 0.53 -32.27
CA LEU A 212 2.29 1.30 -31.77
C LEU A 212 3.49 1.18 -32.72
N VAL A 213 3.88 -0.05 -33.07
CA VAL A 213 5.02 -0.30 -33.96
C VAL A 213 4.79 0.30 -35.34
N GLU A 214 3.59 0.16 -35.91
CA GLU A 214 3.24 0.76 -37.19
C GLU A 214 3.39 2.29 -37.16
N SER A 215 2.94 2.93 -36.08
CA SER A 215 3.09 4.38 -35.92
C SER A 215 4.55 4.82 -35.84
N GLU A 216 5.40 4.02 -35.20
CA GLU A 216 6.83 4.32 -35.08
C GLU A 216 7.61 4.02 -36.37
N ILE A 217 7.28 2.94 -37.09
CA ILE A 217 7.83 2.67 -38.42
C ILE A 217 7.53 3.85 -39.35
N LYS A 218 6.28 4.33 -39.35
CA LYS A 218 5.90 5.47 -40.18
C LYS A 218 6.67 6.75 -39.81
N ASN A 219 6.90 6.99 -38.52
CA ASN A 219 7.71 8.12 -38.08
C ASN A 219 9.17 8.00 -38.56
N LEU A 220 9.74 6.78 -38.54
CA LEU A 220 11.09 6.51 -39.03
C LEU A 220 11.20 6.62 -40.56
N GLU A 221 10.19 6.18 -41.31
CA GLU A 221 10.12 6.33 -42.77
C GLU A 221 10.04 7.80 -43.22
N GLU A 222 9.42 8.67 -42.41
CA GLU A 222 9.35 10.11 -42.66
C GLU A 222 10.64 10.85 -42.23
N ALA A 223 11.52 10.20 -41.46
CA ALA A 223 12.78 10.75 -40.99
C ALA A 223 13.91 10.59 -42.02
N ILE A 224 14.92 11.46 -41.96
CA ILE A 224 16.12 11.32 -42.78
C ILE A 224 17.08 10.39 -42.04
N LEU A 225 17.15 9.14 -42.47
CA LEU A 225 17.98 8.10 -41.86
C LEU A 225 19.34 7.97 -42.56
N ALA A 226 20.35 7.50 -41.82
CA ALA A 226 21.62 7.05 -42.40
C ALA A 226 21.45 5.65 -43.04
N GLU A 227 22.33 5.29 -43.98
CA GLU A 227 22.29 3.99 -44.71
C GLU A 227 22.28 2.77 -43.77
N GLU A 228 22.99 2.86 -42.64
CA GLU A 228 22.98 1.82 -41.59
C GLU A 228 21.64 1.73 -40.84
N GLN A 229 20.94 2.85 -40.68
CA GLN A 229 19.62 2.92 -40.04
C GLN A 229 18.50 2.49 -40.99
N GLU A 230 18.66 2.72 -42.30
CA GLU A 230 17.74 2.19 -43.33
C GLU A 230 17.74 0.66 -43.34
N ALA A 231 18.91 0.02 -43.23
CA ALA A 231 19.02 -1.43 -43.13
C ALA A 231 18.34 -1.98 -41.85
N GLU A 232 18.45 -1.26 -40.72
CA GLU A 232 17.76 -1.64 -39.48
C GLU A 232 16.23 -1.41 -39.57
N LEU A 233 15.79 -0.38 -40.30
CA LEU A 233 14.37 -0.15 -40.58
C LEU A 233 13.75 -1.30 -41.40
N GLU A 234 14.46 -1.81 -42.43
CA GLU A 234 14.02 -3.00 -43.16
C GLU A 234 13.86 -4.22 -42.25
N ALA A 235 14.81 -4.43 -41.33
CA ALA A 235 14.72 -5.52 -40.34
C ALA A 235 13.54 -5.34 -39.38
N ILE A 236 13.20 -4.11 -38.99
CA ILE A 236 12.01 -3.81 -38.18
C ILE A 236 10.73 -4.13 -38.96
N ILE A 237 10.65 -3.77 -40.24
CA ILE A 237 9.50 -4.06 -41.11
C ILE A 237 9.33 -5.58 -41.27
N GLU A 238 10.42 -6.34 -41.39
CA GLU A 238 10.37 -7.81 -41.44
C GLU A 238 9.81 -8.41 -40.14
N LEU A 239 10.24 -7.90 -38.99
CA LEU A 239 9.71 -8.32 -37.68
C LEU A 239 8.23 -7.97 -37.53
N TYR A 240 7.82 -6.79 -38.00
CA TYR A 240 6.42 -6.37 -38.01
C TYR A 240 5.56 -7.32 -38.85
N ASN A 241 5.99 -7.63 -40.07
CA ASN A 241 5.30 -8.56 -40.97
C ASN A 241 5.25 -9.99 -40.41
N SER A 242 6.25 -10.37 -39.60
CA SER A 242 6.30 -11.64 -38.88
C SER A 242 5.47 -11.65 -37.58
N LYS A 243 4.72 -10.58 -37.29
CA LYS A 243 3.93 -10.37 -36.05
C LYS A 243 4.76 -10.39 -34.76
N LYS A 244 6.06 -10.12 -34.87
CA LYS A 244 7.00 -10.04 -33.72
C LYS A 244 7.10 -8.61 -33.22
N PHE A 245 5.97 -8.06 -32.79
CA PHE A 245 5.86 -6.62 -32.48
C PHE A 245 6.74 -6.16 -31.33
N ALA A 246 6.92 -6.98 -30.30
CA ALA A 246 7.80 -6.63 -29.18
C ALA A 246 9.28 -6.61 -29.59
N GLU A 247 9.75 -7.58 -30.38
CA GLU A 247 11.10 -7.57 -30.96
C GLU A 247 11.30 -6.35 -31.89
N ALA A 248 10.27 -5.99 -32.68
CA ALA A 248 10.29 -4.81 -33.54
C ALA A 248 10.41 -3.51 -32.72
N LEU A 249 9.62 -3.39 -31.64
CA LEU A 249 9.68 -2.24 -30.73
C LEU A 249 11.04 -2.09 -30.05
N GLU A 250 11.68 -3.19 -29.67
CA GLU A 250 13.05 -3.16 -29.13
C GLU A 250 14.06 -2.63 -30.15
N LYS A 251 13.98 -3.06 -31.42
CA LYS A 251 14.86 -2.54 -32.48
C LYS A 251 14.61 -1.07 -32.77
N ILE A 252 13.35 -0.61 -32.77
CA ILE A 252 13.00 0.81 -32.91
C ILE A 252 13.72 1.67 -31.86
N LEU A 253 13.77 1.20 -30.61
CA LEU A 253 14.49 1.91 -29.56
C LEU A 253 16.00 1.99 -29.80
N LEU A 254 16.59 0.99 -30.44
CA LEU A 254 18.01 0.99 -30.76
C LEU A 254 18.32 2.03 -31.84
N ILE A 255 17.46 2.18 -32.85
CA ILE A 255 17.60 3.23 -33.89
C ILE A 255 17.51 4.63 -33.25
N ASN A 256 16.48 4.88 -32.46
CA ASN A 256 16.23 6.20 -31.85
C ASN A 256 17.27 6.59 -30.78
N ASN A 257 17.98 5.63 -30.17
CA ASN A 257 19.07 5.91 -29.23
C ASN A 257 20.39 6.33 -29.91
N ILE A 258 20.51 6.20 -31.23
CA ILE A 258 21.72 6.63 -31.97
C ILE A 258 21.67 8.16 -32.20
N GLU A 259 20.53 8.82 -32.00
CA GLU A 259 20.34 10.26 -32.16
C GLU A 259 20.70 11.13 -30.93
N GLU A 260 21.02 10.54 -29.76
CA GLU A 260 21.53 11.25 -28.55
C GLU A 260 23.06 11.18 -28.45
#